data_AF-A0A178C0W0-F1
#
_entry.id   AF-A0A178C0W0-F1
#
_cell.length_a   1.000
_cell.length_b   1.000
_cell.length_c   1.000
_cell.angle_alpha   90.00
_cell.angle_beta   90.00
_cell.angle_gamma   90.00
#
_symmetry.space_group_name_H-M   'P 1'
#
loop_
_entity.id
_entity.type
_entity.pdbx_description
1 polymer ?
#
loop_
_entity_poly.entity_id
_entity_poly.type
_entity_poly.pdbx_seq_one_letter_code
_entity_poly.pdbx_strand_id
1 'polypeptide(L)'
;MAGRGSRTRACMVCSIVQPATVSSDVDVPNPFQPTDVEPQDFYRNGCPNCEEILGLRNSQDAIQECTSQVFEGLIAMGDPKTSWVARWQRLTDYVPGIYAVKVVGTLPREIIDSLEDNGIKYVPRDGSAMEEDSVAAS
;
A
#
# COMPACT_ATOMS: atom_id res chain seq x y z
N MET A 1 -8.61 -28.50 0.71
CA MET A 1 -8.47 -27.60 1.88
C MET A 1 -7.50 -26.50 1.51
N ALA A 2 -7.99 -25.37 0.98
CA ALA A 2 -7.15 -24.24 0.64
C ALA A 2 -7.01 -23.35 1.88
N GLY A 3 -5.78 -23.14 2.35
CA GLY A 3 -5.49 -22.30 3.50
C GLY A 3 -6.02 -20.88 3.28
N ARG A 4 -6.95 -20.44 4.13
CA ARG A 4 -7.45 -19.06 4.18
C ARG A 4 -6.41 -18.19 4.89
N GLY A 5 -5.24 -18.02 4.28
CA GLY A 5 -4.36 -16.92 4.68
C GLY A 5 -5.06 -15.61 4.32
N SER A 6 -5.06 -14.63 5.23
CA SER A 6 -5.49 -13.27 4.89
C SER A 6 -4.64 -12.82 3.69
N ARG A 7 -5.29 -12.58 2.54
CA ARG A 7 -4.59 -12.20 1.31
C ARG A 7 -4.13 -10.76 1.48
N THR A 8 -2.85 -10.59 1.77
CA THR A 8 -2.18 -9.29 1.77
C THR A 8 -2.40 -8.61 0.42
N ARG A 9 -2.58 -7.29 0.46
CA ARG A 9 -2.74 -6.44 -0.72
C ARG A 9 -1.74 -5.30 -0.62
N ALA A 10 -1.38 -4.70 -1.75
CA ALA A 10 -0.57 -3.51 -1.82
C ALA A 10 -1.40 -2.33 -2.34
N CYS A 11 -1.30 -1.17 -1.71
CA CYS A 11 -1.93 0.06 -2.19
C CYS A 11 -1.33 0.49 -3.52
N MET A 12 -2.15 0.76 -4.55
CA MET A 12 -1.63 1.16 -5.86
C MET A 12 -1.08 2.60 -5.89
N VAL A 13 -1.41 3.43 -4.89
CA VAL A 13 -0.90 4.81 -4.76
C VAL A 13 0.45 4.87 -4.05
N CYS A 14 0.60 4.18 -2.91
CA CYS A 14 1.80 4.31 -2.06
C CYS A 14 2.62 3.01 -1.88
N SER A 15 2.19 1.90 -2.48
CA SER A 15 2.75 0.54 -2.36
C SER A 15 2.78 -0.10 -0.96
N ILE A 16 2.19 0.52 0.08
CA ILE A 16 2.12 -0.12 1.40
C ILE A 16 1.36 -1.45 1.33
N VAL A 17 1.87 -2.48 2.00
CA VAL A 17 1.34 -3.84 2.02
C VAL A 17 0.69 -4.11 3.36
N GLN A 18 -0.62 -4.38 3.33
CA GLN A 18 -1.42 -4.70 4.52
C GLN A 18 -2.41 -5.83 4.20
N PRO A 19 -2.84 -6.61 5.21
CA PRO A 19 -4.01 -7.46 5.08
C PRO A 19 -5.24 -6.69 4.58
N ALA A 20 -6.08 -7.32 3.75
CA ALA A 20 -7.36 -6.72 3.38
C ALA A 20 -8.33 -6.65 4.57
N THR A 21 -8.30 -7.68 5.41
CA THR A 21 -9.08 -7.82 6.65
C THR A 21 -8.25 -8.57 7.70
N VAL A 22 -8.49 -8.32 8.98
CA VAL A 22 -7.95 -9.17 10.05
C VAL A 22 -8.55 -10.58 9.97
N SER A 23 -7.71 -11.60 10.09
CA SER A 23 -8.18 -12.97 10.25
C SER A 23 -8.76 -13.13 11.66
N SER A 24 -9.99 -13.62 11.77
CA SER A 24 -10.61 -13.98 13.05
C SER A 24 -9.90 -15.15 13.77
N ASP A 25 -8.94 -15.81 13.11
CA ASP A 25 -8.28 -17.03 13.59
C ASP A 25 -6.94 -16.77 14.32
N VAL A 26 -6.53 -15.51 14.56
CA VAL A 26 -5.26 -15.16 15.24
C VAL A 26 -5.52 -14.35 16.51
N ASP A 27 -6.34 -14.89 17.40
CA ASP A 27 -6.45 -14.44 18.79
C ASP A 27 -6.10 -15.58 19.75
N VAL A 28 -4.88 -16.13 19.61
CA VAL A 28 -4.19 -16.65 20.80
C VAL A 28 -3.26 -15.53 21.24
N PRO A 29 -3.60 -14.77 22.30
CA PRO A 29 -2.69 -13.75 22.81
C PRO A 29 -1.39 -14.45 23.21
N ASN A 30 -0.32 -14.16 22.48
CA ASN A 30 1.02 -14.56 22.90
C ASN A 30 1.42 -13.67 24.08
N PRO A 31 1.56 -14.21 25.31
CA PRO A 31 1.88 -13.41 26.49
C PRO A 31 3.30 -12.80 26.45
N PHE A 32 4.10 -13.11 25.43
CA PHE A 32 5.43 -12.55 25.19
C PHE A 32 5.49 -11.51 24.06
N GLN A 33 4.36 -11.16 23.43
CA GLN A 33 4.34 -10.12 22.40
C GLN A 33 3.96 -8.75 22.98
N PRO A 34 4.59 -7.65 22.52
CA PRO A 34 4.18 -6.31 22.89
C PRO A 34 2.70 -6.12 22.53
N THR A 35 1.88 -5.72 23.50
CA THR A 35 0.40 -5.64 23.41
C THR A 35 -0.13 -4.50 22.54
N ASP A 36 0.75 -3.67 21.99
CA ASP A 36 0.37 -2.35 21.48
C ASP A 36 0.47 -2.21 19.95
N VAL A 37 0.83 -3.27 19.23
CA VAL A 37 0.85 -3.25 17.75
C VAL A 37 -0.51 -3.73 17.25
N GLU A 38 -1.49 -2.82 17.18
CA GLU A 38 -2.77 -3.15 16.55
C GLU A 38 -2.54 -3.63 15.10
N PRO A 39 -3.10 -4.77 14.70
CA PRO A 39 -3.02 -5.24 13.32
C PRO A 39 -3.57 -4.19 12.37
N GLN A 40 -2.72 -3.69 11.47
CA GLN A 40 -3.16 -2.71 10.48
C GLN A 40 -3.67 -3.42 9.23
N ASP A 41 -4.99 -3.40 9.00
CA ASP A 41 -5.62 -3.86 7.76
C ASP A 41 -6.39 -2.73 7.06
N PHE A 42 -6.53 -2.85 5.74
CA PHE A 42 -7.18 -1.82 4.92
C PHE A 42 -8.65 -1.62 5.28
N TYR A 43 -9.39 -2.66 5.67
CA TYR A 43 -10.82 -2.54 5.96
C TYR A 43 -11.09 -1.79 7.25
N ARG A 44 -10.38 -2.09 8.34
CA ARG A 44 -10.61 -1.42 9.64
C ARG A 44 -9.97 -0.04 9.73
N ASN A 45 -8.75 0.11 9.19
CA ASN A 45 -7.93 1.30 9.43
C ASN A 45 -7.73 2.16 8.18
N GLY A 46 -8.04 1.63 7.00
CA GLY A 46 -7.73 2.32 5.75
C GLY A 46 -6.25 2.28 5.40
N CYS A 47 -5.87 2.99 4.35
CA CYS A 47 -4.46 3.15 4.00
C CYS A 47 -3.83 4.29 4.83
N PRO A 48 -2.80 4.06 5.64
CA PRO A 48 -2.26 5.10 6.53
C PRO A 48 -1.65 6.29 5.78
N ASN A 49 -1.34 6.14 4.48
CA ASN A 49 -0.79 7.20 3.64
C ASN A 49 -1.83 7.87 2.73
N CYS A 50 -2.97 7.22 2.47
CA CYS A 50 -3.87 7.61 1.37
C CYS A 50 -5.35 7.58 1.74
N GLU A 51 -5.71 7.31 3.00
CA GLU A 51 -7.09 7.11 3.41
C GLU A 51 -7.99 8.31 3.16
N GLU A 52 -7.46 9.53 3.34
CA GLU A 52 -8.20 10.77 3.13
C GLU A 52 -8.80 10.89 1.72
N ILE A 53 -8.15 10.26 0.73
CA ILE A 53 -8.54 10.37 -0.68
C ILE A 53 -9.17 9.06 -1.17
N LEU A 54 -8.65 7.91 -0.73
CA LEU A 54 -9.10 6.61 -1.20
C LEU A 54 -10.33 6.08 -0.45
N GLY A 55 -10.60 6.54 0.78
CA GLY A 55 -11.76 6.13 1.57
C GLY A 55 -11.91 4.60 1.69
N LEU A 56 -10.82 3.89 2.02
CA LEU A 56 -10.81 2.43 2.04
C LEU A 56 -11.52 1.86 3.26
N ARG A 57 -11.54 2.61 4.37
CA ARG A 57 -12.10 2.14 5.63
C ARG A 57 -13.57 1.80 5.50
N ASN A 58 -13.94 0.60 5.95
CA ASN A 58 -15.28 0.00 5.83
C ASN A 58 -15.78 -0.19 4.38
N SER A 59 -14.92 -0.05 3.37
CA SER A 59 -15.28 -0.14 1.96
C SER A 59 -14.53 -1.27 1.24
N GLN A 60 -15.16 -2.44 1.14
CA GLN A 60 -14.56 -3.59 0.46
C GLN A 60 -14.37 -3.33 -1.05
N ASP A 61 -15.26 -2.55 -1.66
CA ASP A 61 -15.19 -2.21 -3.08
C ASP A 61 -14.02 -1.28 -3.36
N ALA A 62 -13.85 -0.21 -2.57
CA ALA A 62 -12.70 0.69 -2.69
C ALA A 62 -11.37 -0.06 -2.47
N ILE A 63 -11.32 -1.03 -1.54
CA ILE A 63 -10.14 -1.88 -1.36
C ILE A 63 -9.85 -2.71 -2.62
N GLN A 64 -10.87 -3.29 -3.25
CA GLN A 64 -10.68 -4.07 -4.47
C GLN A 64 -10.18 -3.22 -5.63
N GLU A 65 -10.68 -2.00 -5.76
CA GLU A 65 -10.37 -1.06 -6.85
C GLU A 65 -9.05 -0.31 -6.66
N CYS A 66 -8.65 -0.02 -5.41
CA CYS A 66 -7.48 0.83 -5.11
C CYS A 66 -6.24 0.08 -4.61
N THR A 67 -6.36 -1.24 -4.40
CA THR A 67 -5.25 -2.09 -3.95
C THR A 67 -5.16 -3.37 -4.78
N SER A 68 -4.00 -4.02 -4.81
CA SER A 68 -3.78 -5.24 -5.61
C SER A 68 -3.23 -6.40 -4.78
N GLN A 69 -3.66 -7.62 -5.10
CA GLN A 69 -3.05 -8.86 -4.58
C GLN A 69 -1.80 -9.27 -5.36
N VAL A 70 -1.54 -8.63 -6.50
CA VAL A 70 -0.41 -8.93 -7.38
C VAL A 70 0.63 -7.84 -7.20
N PHE A 71 1.65 -8.15 -6.40
CA PHE A 71 2.78 -7.27 -6.14
C PHE A 71 4.05 -8.10 -5.99
N GLU A 72 5.20 -7.45 -6.20
CA GLU A 72 6.51 -8.10 -6.19
C GLU A 72 7.49 -7.33 -5.31
N GLY A 73 8.36 -8.09 -4.63
CA GLY A 73 9.36 -7.56 -3.71
C GLY A 73 8.73 -6.98 -2.44
N LEU A 74 9.42 -7.14 -1.31
CA LEU A 74 9.02 -6.53 -0.05
C LEU A 74 10.14 -5.65 0.48
N ILE A 75 9.77 -4.49 1.02
CA ILE A 75 10.66 -3.53 1.62
C ILE A 75 10.14 -3.26 3.03
N ALA A 76 10.94 -3.61 4.04
CA ALA A 76 10.67 -3.17 5.40
C ALA A 76 11.26 -1.76 5.59
N MET A 77 10.39 -0.76 5.67
CA MET A 77 10.78 0.63 5.80
C MET A 77 10.72 1.08 7.26
N GLY A 78 11.89 1.28 7.88
CA GLY A 78 12.00 1.78 9.25
C GLY A 78 12.02 3.31 9.33
N ASP A 79 12.92 3.95 8.58
CA ASP A 79 13.03 5.41 8.51
C ASP A 79 13.03 5.89 7.05
N PRO A 80 11.85 6.29 6.53
CA PRO A 80 11.70 6.77 5.16
C PRO A 80 12.53 8.02 4.83
N LYS A 81 12.79 8.90 5.81
CA LYS A 81 13.42 10.21 5.56
C LYS A 81 14.91 10.10 5.27
N THR A 82 15.59 9.11 5.85
CA THR A 82 17.04 8.92 5.72
C THR A 82 17.41 7.81 4.74
N SER A 83 16.47 6.92 4.41
CA SER A 83 16.70 5.76 3.56
C SER A 83 16.93 6.12 2.09
N TRP A 84 18.03 5.64 1.51
CA TRP A 84 18.24 5.70 0.05
C TRP A 84 17.18 4.90 -0.72
N VAL A 85 16.76 3.75 -0.19
CA VAL A 85 15.72 2.91 -0.80
C VAL A 85 14.39 3.66 -0.85
N ALA A 86 14.04 4.41 0.21
CA ALA A 86 12.82 5.22 0.23
C ALA A 86 12.86 6.34 -0.82
N ARG A 87 14.00 7.03 -0.97
CA ARG A 87 14.18 8.04 -2.02
C ARG A 87 14.02 7.44 -3.41
N TRP A 88 14.68 6.31 -3.68
CA TRP A 88 14.57 5.63 -4.97
C TRP A 88 13.12 5.20 -5.29
N GLN A 89 12.39 4.74 -4.28
CA GLN A 89 11.01 4.28 -4.41
C GLN A 89 9.94 5.36 -4.23
N ARG A 90 10.32 6.64 -4.09
CA ARG A 90 9.41 7.76 -3.83
C ARG A 90 8.49 7.48 -2.61
N LEU A 91 9.10 7.05 -1.50
CA LEU A 91 8.43 6.70 -0.24
C LEU A 91 8.84 7.62 0.93
N THR A 92 9.64 8.66 0.68
CA THR A 92 10.25 9.53 1.72
C THR A 92 9.28 10.17 2.68
N ASP A 93 8.08 10.49 2.19
CA ASP A 93 7.05 11.24 2.91
C ASP A 93 5.96 10.33 3.50
N TYR A 94 6.12 9.01 3.39
CA TYR A 94 5.18 8.03 3.92
C TYR A 94 5.59 7.51 5.29
N VAL A 95 4.67 6.79 5.94
CA VAL A 95 4.90 6.20 7.26
C VAL A 95 5.85 4.99 7.19
N PRO A 96 6.56 4.64 8.28
CA PRO A 96 7.24 3.36 8.40
C PRO A 96 6.26 2.19 8.20
N GLY A 97 6.71 1.11 7.55
CA GLY A 97 5.84 -0.02 7.22
C GLY A 97 6.44 -0.98 6.20
N ILE A 98 5.64 -1.95 5.77
CA ILE A 98 6.01 -2.88 4.70
C ILE A 98 5.49 -2.35 3.38
N TYR A 99 6.36 -2.22 2.39
CA TYR A 99 6.04 -1.72 1.05
C TYR A 99 6.41 -2.73 -0.02
N ALA A 100 5.69 -2.73 -1.14
CA ALA A 100 6.06 -3.51 -2.31
C ALA A 100 7.05 -2.74 -3.19
N VAL A 101 7.95 -3.47 -3.87
CA VAL A 101 8.84 -2.89 -4.91
C VAL A 101 8.02 -2.51 -6.14
N LYS A 102 7.07 -3.38 -6.52
CA LYS A 102 6.19 -3.21 -7.67
C LYS A 102 4.78 -3.65 -7.31
N VAL A 103 3.78 -2.90 -7.76
CA VAL A 103 2.35 -3.22 -7.59
C VAL A 103 1.69 -3.24 -8.96
N VAL A 104 1.09 -4.37 -9.33
CA VAL A 104 0.41 -4.52 -10.62
C VAL A 104 -1.05 -4.12 -10.47
N GLY A 105 -1.50 -3.19 -11.31
CA GLY A 105 -2.88 -2.78 -11.43
C GLY A 105 -3.01 -1.33 -11.89
N THR A 106 -4.23 -0.94 -12.24
CA THR A 106 -4.55 0.40 -12.73
C THR A 106 -5.64 0.97 -11.84
N LEU A 107 -5.43 2.17 -11.31
CA LEU A 107 -6.47 2.89 -10.59
C LEU A 107 -7.58 3.34 -11.55
N PRO A 108 -8.85 3.31 -11.14
CA PRO A 108 -9.94 3.93 -11.88
C PRO A 108 -9.64 5.40 -12.16
N ARG A 109 -10.09 5.90 -13.32
CA ARG A 109 -9.80 7.26 -13.76
C ARG A 109 -10.36 8.30 -12.80
N GLU A 110 -11.54 8.03 -12.25
CA GLU A 110 -12.24 8.87 -11.28
C GLU A 110 -11.41 9.08 -10.00
N ILE A 111 -10.67 8.05 -9.56
CA ILE A 111 -9.78 8.13 -8.40
C ILE A 111 -8.51 8.92 -8.76
N ILE A 112 -7.99 8.76 -9.98
CA ILE A 112 -6.84 9.54 -10.46
C ILE A 112 -7.22 11.03 -10.55
N ASP A 113 -8.35 11.36 -11.15
CA ASP A 113 -8.86 12.73 -11.26
C ASP A 113 -9.04 13.33 -9.84
N SER A 114 -9.57 12.55 -8.89
CA SER A 114 -9.70 12.98 -7.49
C SER A 114 -8.35 13.23 -6.80
N LEU A 115 -7.31 12.44 -7.11
CA LEU A 115 -5.95 12.68 -6.60
C LEU A 115 -5.38 13.99 -7.16
N GLU A 116 -5.56 14.23 -8.45
CA GLU A 116 -5.07 15.44 -9.14
C GLU A 116 -5.78 16.71 -8.67
N ASP A 117 -7.10 16.65 -8.43
CA ASP A 117 -7.89 17.75 -7.85
C ASP A 117 -7.40 18.12 -6.44
N ASN A 118 -6.83 17.17 -5.70
CA ASN A 118 -6.19 17.37 -4.40
C ASN A 118 -4.68 17.70 -4.52
N GLY A 119 -4.19 17.99 -5.72
CA GLY A 119 -2.80 18.38 -5.99
C GLY A 119 -1.79 17.23 -5.96
N ILE A 120 -2.25 15.98 -6.01
CA ILE A 120 -1.39 14.79 -5.96
C ILE A 120 -1.28 14.19 -7.35
N LYS A 121 -0.09 14.29 -7.95
CA LYS A 121 0.20 13.63 -9.22
C LYS A 121 0.31 12.11 -9.01
N TYR A 122 -0.58 11.34 -9.64
CA TYR A 122 -0.48 9.89 -9.61
C TYR A 122 0.70 9.39 -10.45
N VAL A 123 1.49 8.48 -9.88
CA VAL A 123 2.59 7.79 -10.56
C VAL A 123 2.38 6.28 -10.40
N PRO A 124 2.15 5.54 -11.50
CA PRO A 124 1.98 4.10 -11.44
C PRO A 124 3.17 3.38 -10.79
N ARG A 125 2.86 2.39 -9.94
CA ARG A 125 3.87 1.58 -9.22
C ARG A 125 4.13 0.22 -9.84
N ASP A 126 3.70 0.02 -11.08
CA ASP A 126 3.89 -1.22 -11.85
C ASP A 126 5.22 -1.24 -12.63
N GLY A 127 6.01 -0.16 -12.55
CA GLY A 127 7.28 0.01 -13.25
C GLY A 127 7.18 0.75 -14.58
N SER A 128 5.98 1.01 -15.11
CA SER A 128 5.79 1.76 -16.36
C SER A 128 6.32 3.20 -16.27
N ALA A 129 6.19 3.83 -15.11
CA ALA A 129 6.71 5.19 -14.87
C ALA A 129 8.24 5.30 -14.93
N MET A 130 8.97 4.21 -14.64
CA MET A 130 10.44 4.21 -14.70
C MET A 130 10.97 4.18 -16.14
N GLU A 131 10.19 3.64 -17.08
CA GLU A 131 10.54 3.64 -18.50
C GLU A 131 10.46 5.07 -19.06
N GLU A 132 9.44 5.84 -18.68
CA GLU A 132 9.22 7.20 -19.18
C GLU A 132 10.33 8.20 -18.79
N ASP A 133 10.85 8.11 -17.55
CA ASP A 133 11.99 8.92 -17.07
C ASP A 133 13.31 8.56 -17.81
N SER A 134 13.47 7.33 -18.28
CA SER A 134 14.66 6.90 -19.03
C SER A 134 14.64 7.32 -20.51
N VAL A 135 13.46 7.45 -21.10
CA VAL A 135 13.27 7.95 -22.47
C VAL A 135 13.41 9.47 -22.52
N ALA A 136 12.96 10.20 -21.49
CA ALA A 136 13.10 11.65 -21.40
C ALA A 136 14.56 12.12 -21.14
N ALA A 137 15.43 11.23 -20.67
CA ALA A 137 16.85 11.49 -20.43
C ALA A 137 17.78 11.02 -21.58
N SER A 138 17.21 10.51 -22.69
CA SER A 138 17.94 10.03 -23.88
C SER A 138 17.86 11.01 -25.05
#